data_AF-A0A2V7XVQ7-F1
#
_entry.id   AF-A0A2V7XVQ7-F1
#
_cell.length_a   1.000
_cell.length_b   1.000
_cell.length_c   1.000
_cell.angle_alpha   90.00
_cell.angle_beta   90.00
_cell.angle_gamma   90.00
#
_symmetry.space_group_name_H-M   'P 1'
#
loop_
_entity.id
_entity.type
_entity.pdbx_description
1 polymer ?
#
loop_
_entity_poly.entity_id
_entity_poly.type
_entity_poly.pdbx_seq_one_letter_code
_entity_poly.pdbx_strand_id
1 'polypeptide(L)'
;MAEIKLFQICHEGDLTVDLSRAMRRLGAEPTFDQSWHVWLTEQRHAAPLVRWLRPYVAPDARILVACTQFTTTRDFLMIRHSMTPNADYRELHEAIARLGVVVDLPFEATFVIQSTDRTDVSTLGAALGQLCPDDSLMVVGISHDWAYCDSGVSRMNLVVGLSGCQVVRF
;
A
#
# COMPACT_ATOMS: atom_id res chain seq x y z
N MET A 1 0.36 19.07 20.22
CA MET A 1 -0.03 17.65 20.04
C MET A 1 0.72 17.13 18.82
N ALA A 2 1.34 15.95 18.89
CA ALA A 2 1.93 15.33 17.71
C ALA A 2 0.81 14.83 16.80
N GLU A 3 0.91 15.07 15.50
CA GLU A 3 -0.05 14.57 14.52
C GLU A 3 0.02 13.04 14.46
N ILE A 4 -1.14 12.39 14.33
CA ILE A 4 -1.25 10.94 14.21
C ILE A 4 -1.53 10.61 12.74
N LYS A 5 -0.70 9.75 12.16
CA LYS A 5 -0.77 9.27 10.78
C LYS A 5 -1.26 7.83 10.73
N LEU A 6 -2.06 7.54 9.72
CA LEU A 6 -2.48 6.17 9.38
C LEU A 6 -1.48 5.57 8.40
N PHE A 7 -0.99 4.38 8.70
CA PHE A 7 -0.17 3.59 7.80
C PHE A 7 -0.91 2.32 7.39
N GLN A 8 -0.97 2.07 6.09
CA GLN A 8 -1.41 0.80 5.52
C GLN A 8 -0.19 -0.08 5.25
N ILE A 9 -0.24 -1.33 5.71
CA ILE A 9 0.82 -2.32 5.58
C ILE A 9 0.29 -3.48 4.74
N CYS A 10 0.78 -3.58 3.50
CA CYS A 10 0.47 -4.65 2.57
C CYS A 10 1.59 -5.70 2.60
N HIS A 11 1.20 -6.97 2.65
CA HIS A 11 2.10 -8.11 2.66
C HIS A 11 1.70 -9.10 1.56
N GLU A 12 2.69 -9.62 0.86
CA GLU A 12 2.54 -10.72 -0.10
C GLU A 12 3.58 -11.80 0.21
N GLY A 13 3.11 -13.04 0.37
CA GLY A 13 3.89 -14.18 0.85
C GLY A 13 3.23 -14.84 2.06
N ASP A 14 3.93 -15.78 2.68
CA ASP A 14 3.40 -16.55 3.80
C ASP A 14 3.23 -15.69 5.06
N LEU A 15 2.00 -15.62 5.58
CA LEU A 15 1.72 -14.98 6.86
C LEU A 15 2.25 -15.86 8.01
N THR A 16 3.43 -15.53 8.50
CA THR A 16 4.05 -16.25 9.62
C THR A 16 3.47 -15.84 10.97
N VAL A 17 3.57 -16.72 11.97
CA VAL A 17 3.20 -16.41 13.35
C VAL A 17 4.00 -15.23 13.90
N ASP A 18 5.27 -15.12 13.51
CA ASP A 18 6.15 -14.04 13.96
C ASP A 18 5.76 -12.69 13.36
N LEU A 19 5.39 -12.65 12.08
CA LEU A 19 4.82 -11.45 11.47
C LEU A 19 3.53 -11.03 12.17
N SER A 20 2.61 -11.98 12.39
CA SER A 20 1.35 -11.68 13.08
C SER A 20 1.56 -11.13 14.49
N ARG A 21 2.51 -11.70 15.25
CA ARG A 21 2.89 -11.17 16.59
C ARG A 21 3.53 -9.80 16.51
N ALA A 22 4.38 -9.55 15.51
CA ALA A 22 5.00 -8.24 15.30
C ALA A 22 3.93 -7.18 14.98
N MET A 23 2.99 -7.46 14.07
CA MET A 23 1.88 -6.56 13.76
C MET A 23 1.07 -6.20 15.01
N ARG A 24 0.71 -7.19 15.84
CA ARG A 24 -0.03 -6.95 17.09
C ARG A 24 0.76 -6.12 18.10
N ARG A 25 2.09 -6.31 18.21
CA ARG A 25 2.96 -5.48 19.07
C ARG A 25 3.04 -4.03 18.59
N LEU A 26 2.95 -3.83 17.28
CA LEU A 26 2.87 -2.51 16.67
C LEU A 26 1.51 -1.84 16.92
N GLY A 27 0.52 -2.58 17.42
CA GLY A 27 -0.87 -2.13 17.52
C GLY A 27 -1.57 -2.08 16.17
N ALA A 28 -1.07 -2.82 15.18
CA ALA A 28 -1.70 -2.90 13.87
C ALA A 28 -2.91 -3.83 13.92
N GLU A 29 -3.98 -3.44 13.23
CA GLU A 29 -5.20 -4.26 13.13
C GLU A 29 -5.35 -4.79 11.69
N PRO A 30 -5.78 -6.06 11.52
CA PRO A 30 -5.94 -6.64 10.21
C PRO A 30 -7.15 -6.06 9.48
N THR A 31 -7.06 -5.93 8.17
CA THR A 31 -8.14 -5.54 7.27
C THR A 31 -8.64 -6.74 6.46
N PHE A 32 -9.80 -6.60 5.81
CA PHE A 32 -10.46 -7.69 5.07
C PHE A 32 -9.65 -8.20 3.86
N ASP A 33 -8.78 -7.37 3.29
CA ASP A 33 -7.91 -7.65 2.14
C ASP A 33 -6.53 -8.22 2.53
N GLN A 34 -6.41 -8.75 3.75
CA GLN A 34 -5.18 -9.31 4.33
C GLN A 34 -4.04 -8.29 4.49
N SER A 35 -4.36 -6.99 4.45
CA SER A 35 -3.43 -5.93 4.84
C SER A 35 -3.67 -5.55 6.31
N TRP A 36 -2.89 -4.61 6.83
CA TRP A 36 -2.98 -4.16 8.22
C TRP A 36 -2.92 -2.65 8.28
N HIS A 37 -3.65 -2.04 9.20
CA HIS A 37 -3.56 -0.61 9.45
C HIS A 37 -2.94 -0.30 10.82
N VAL A 38 -2.19 0.79 10.93
CA VAL A 38 -1.63 1.23 12.21
C VAL A 38 -1.60 2.75 12.31
N TRP A 39 -1.96 3.25 13.50
CA TRP A 39 -1.91 4.66 13.84
C TRP A 39 -0.61 4.98 14.58
N LEU A 40 0.22 5.85 14.02
CA LEU A 40 1.53 6.21 14.59
C LEU A 40 1.74 7.72 14.57
N THR A 41 2.63 8.21 15.44
CA THR A 41 2.96 9.64 15.50
C THR A 41 3.80 10.08 14.30
N GLU A 42 3.69 11.36 13.95
CA GLU A 42 4.26 12.01 12.76
C GLU A 42 5.77 11.77 12.50
N GLN A 43 6.55 11.48 13.56
CA GLN A 43 7.98 11.20 13.48
C GLN A 43 8.30 9.88 12.75
N ARG A 44 7.27 9.07 12.46
CA ARG A 44 7.41 7.79 11.78
C ARG A 44 7.19 7.98 10.28
N HIS A 45 8.13 7.44 9.52
CA HIS A 45 8.08 7.31 8.06
C HIS A 45 7.80 5.85 7.70
N ALA A 46 7.33 5.61 6.48
CA ALA A 46 7.11 4.26 5.97
C ALA A 46 8.39 3.38 6.02
N ALA A 47 9.55 3.95 5.70
CA ALA A 47 10.82 3.20 5.65
C ALA A 47 11.26 2.59 7.01
N PRO A 48 11.26 3.34 8.13
CA PRO A 48 11.47 2.77 9.46
C PRO A 48 10.54 1.58 9.79
N LEU A 49 9.28 1.62 9.35
CA LEU A 49 8.34 0.52 9.57
C LEU A 49 8.69 -0.71 8.76
N VAL A 50 9.04 -0.52 7.47
CA VAL A 50 9.55 -1.61 6.63
C VAL A 50 10.80 -2.24 7.25
N ARG A 51 11.78 -1.42 7.70
CA ARG A 51 12.99 -1.91 8.38
C ARG A 51 12.67 -2.67 9.66
N TRP A 52 11.71 -2.21 10.45
CA TRP A 52 11.32 -2.85 11.70
C TRP A 52 10.58 -4.18 11.47
N LEU A 53 9.74 -4.26 10.44
CA LEU A 53 9.01 -5.47 10.08
C LEU A 53 9.90 -6.52 9.41
N ARG A 54 10.94 -6.09 8.68
CA ARG A 54 11.76 -6.97 7.85
C ARG A 54 12.25 -8.26 8.54
N PRO A 55 12.75 -8.23 9.80
CA PRO A 55 13.21 -9.43 10.49
C PRO A 55 12.12 -10.46 10.79
N TYR A 56 10.83 -10.07 10.74
CA TYR A 56 9.69 -10.92 11.05
C TYR A 56 9.01 -11.50 9.81
N VAL A 57 9.44 -11.10 8.62
CA VAL A 57 8.87 -11.49 7.33
C VAL A 57 9.79 -12.47 6.62
N ALA A 58 9.21 -13.44 5.91
CA ALA A 58 9.97 -14.42 5.16
C ALA A 58 10.95 -13.75 4.18
N PRO A 59 12.09 -14.39 3.83
CA PRO A 59 13.11 -13.77 2.99
C PRO A 59 12.60 -13.31 1.61
N ASP A 60 11.66 -14.05 1.04
CA ASP A 60 11.04 -13.88 -0.27
C ASP A 60 9.72 -13.07 -0.23
N ALA A 61 9.17 -12.83 0.97
CA ALA A 61 7.94 -12.08 1.12
C ALA A 61 8.16 -10.58 0.91
N ARG A 62 7.17 -9.94 0.26
CA ARG A 62 7.18 -8.52 -0.08
C ARG A 62 6.34 -7.75 0.94
N ILE A 63 6.84 -6.59 1.34
CA ILE A 63 6.14 -5.69 2.27
C ILE A 63 6.09 -4.31 1.64
N LEU A 64 4.91 -3.70 1.63
CA LEU A 64 4.72 -2.29 1.30
C LEU A 64 4.03 -1.59 2.47
N VAL A 65 4.54 -0.43 2.86
CA VAL A 65 3.97 0.44 3.88
C VAL A 65 3.67 1.79 3.25
N ALA A 66 2.45 2.28 3.35
CA ALA A 66 2.02 3.55 2.80
C ALA A 66 1.35 4.42 3.86
N CYS A 67 1.69 5.71 3.93
CA CYS A 67 1.00 6.67 4.78
C CYS A 67 -0.29 7.17 4.09
N THR A 68 -1.44 6.72 4.59
CA THR A 68 -2.76 6.84 3.93
C THR A 68 -3.69 7.86 4.59
N GLN A 69 -3.11 8.88 5.24
CA GLN A 69 -3.86 9.89 5.98
C GLN A 69 -4.99 10.51 5.15
N PHE A 70 -6.14 10.79 5.80
CA PHE A 70 -7.33 11.37 5.19
C PHE A 70 -7.05 12.76 4.61
N THR A 71 -6.58 12.83 3.37
CA THR A 71 -6.39 14.09 2.65
C THR A 71 -7.11 14.02 1.32
N THR A 72 -7.63 15.16 0.86
CA THR A 72 -8.17 15.33 -0.49
C THR A 72 -7.06 15.49 -1.55
N THR A 73 -5.81 15.72 -1.11
CA THR A 73 -4.62 15.87 -1.94
C THR A 73 -3.77 14.60 -1.88
N ARG A 74 -4.13 13.62 -2.69
CA ARG A 74 -3.26 12.45 -2.92
C ARG A 74 -2.41 12.65 -4.17
N ASP A 75 -1.17 12.19 -4.11
CA ASP A 75 -0.27 12.11 -5.27
C ASP A 75 -0.16 10.68 -5.81
N PHE A 76 -0.49 9.70 -4.96
CA PHE A 76 -0.59 8.31 -5.36
C PHE A 76 -1.90 7.68 -4.90
N LEU A 77 -2.34 6.70 -5.66
CA LEU A 77 -3.34 5.72 -5.29
C LEU A 77 -2.62 4.41 -4.99
N MET A 78 -2.94 3.77 -3.87
CA MET A 78 -2.64 2.37 -3.66
C MET A 78 -3.91 1.56 -3.87
N ILE A 79 -3.83 0.60 -4.77
CA ILE A 79 -4.91 -0.31 -5.10
C ILE A 79 -4.43 -1.71 -4.78
N ARG A 80 -5.24 -2.46 -4.04
CA ARG A 80 -4.97 -3.85 -3.73
C ARG A 80 -6.20 -4.68 -4.02
N HIS A 81 -5.99 -5.85 -4.61
CA HIS A 81 -7.01 -6.88 -4.68
C HIS A 81 -6.50 -8.19 -4.06
N SER A 82 -7.38 -9.16 -3.88
CA SER A 82 -7.03 -10.53 -3.49
C SER A 82 -6.37 -11.31 -4.64
N MET A 83 -5.76 -12.45 -4.31
CA MET A 83 -5.23 -13.40 -5.32
C MET A 83 -6.16 -14.61 -5.42
N THR A 84 -7.45 -14.38 -5.64
CA THR A 84 -8.42 -15.49 -5.71
C THR A 84 -8.12 -16.40 -6.90
N PRO A 85 -7.93 -17.72 -6.68
CA PRO A 85 -7.59 -18.63 -7.77
C PRO A 85 -8.62 -18.62 -8.88
N ASN A 86 -8.16 -18.53 -10.12
CA ASN A 86 -8.97 -18.48 -11.35
C ASN A 86 -9.87 -17.23 -11.51
N ALA A 87 -9.75 -16.23 -10.66
CA ALA A 87 -10.42 -14.94 -10.88
C ALA A 87 -9.75 -14.16 -12.02
N ASP A 88 -10.56 -13.56 -12.89
CA ASP A 88 -10.09 -12.78 -14.04
C ASP A 88 -10.08 -11.28 -13.72
N TYR A 89 -8.89 -10.75 -13.42
CA TYR A 89 -8.69 -9.33 -13.08
C TYR A 89 -8.30 -8.46 -14.29
N ARG A 90 -8.38 -8.97 -15.54
CA ARG A 90 -7.91 -8.21 -16.72
C ARG A 90 -8.60 -6.87 -16.89
N GLU A 91 -9.92 -6.83 -16.77
CA GLU A 91 -10.69 -5.59 -16.91
C GLU A 91 -10.36 -4.58 -15.79
N LEU A 92 -10.17 -5.08 -14.56
CA LEU A 92 -9.70 -4.26 -13.44
C LEU A 92 -8.30 -3.69 -13.72
N HIS A 93 -7.35 -4.49 -14.22
CA HIS A 93 -6.00 -4.03 -14.54
C HIS A 93 -5.99 -3.00 -15.67
N GLU A 94 -6.83 -3.17 -16.69
CA GLU A 94 -7.02 -2.17 -17.75
C GLU A 94 -7.64 -0.86 -17.21
N ALA A 95 -8.57 -0.94 -16.25
CA ALA A 95 -9.09 0.24 -15.58
C ALA A 95 -8.02 0.94 -14.73
N ILE A 96 -7.24 0.18 -13.94
CA ILE A 96 -6.13 0.70 -13.13
C ILE A 96 -5.10 1.43 -13.99
N ALA A 97 -4.71 0.86 -15.13
CA ALA A 97 -3.74 1.46 -16.04
C ALA A 97 -4.21 2.80 -16.65
N ARG A 98 -5.52 3.06 -16.68
CA ARG A 98 -6.10 4.33 -17.16
C ARG A 98 -6.11 5.43 -16.10
N LEU A 99 -5.91 5.11 -14.82
CA LEU A 99 -5.94 6.09 -13.72
C LEU A 99 -4.68 6.96 -13.64
N GLY A 100 -3.58 6.53 -14.27
CA GLY A 100 -2.32 7.27 -14.22
C GLY A 100 -1.12 6.39 -14.54
N VAL A 101 0.05 6.79 -14.04
CA VAL A 101 1.30 6.04 -14.25
C VAL A 101 1.42 4.98 -13.16
N VAL A 102 1.33 3.72 -13.54
CA VAL A 102 1.57 2.58 -12.63
C VAL A 102 3.06 2.54 -12.29
N VAL A 103 3.37 2.55 -10.99
CA VAL A 103 4.74 2.38 -10.50
C VAL A 103 5.08 0.89 -10.56
N ASP A 104 6.17 0.57 -11.25
CA ASP A 104 6.65 -0.81 -11.36
C ASP A 104 7.12 -1.32 -9.99
N LEU A 105 6.40 -2.33 -9.49
CA LEU A 105 6.53 -2.88 -8.15
C LEU A 105 6.55 -4.40 -8.21
N PRO A 106 7.36 -5.07 -7.37
CA PRO A 106 7.47 -6.52 -7.35
C PRO A 106 6.29 -7.17 -6.60
N PHE A 107 5.08 -6.67 -6.79
CA PHE A 107 3.86 -7.12 -6.12
C PHE A 107 2.87 -7.62 -7.17
N GLU A 108 2.16 -8.69 -6.86
CA GLU A 108 1.20 -9.30 -7.77
C GLU A 108 -0.21 -8.75 -7.58
N ALA A 109 -0.55 -8.36 -6.36
CA ALA A 109 -1.90 -7.95 -5.98
C ALA A 109 -1.95 -6.51 -5.44
N THR A 110 -0.81 -5.84 -5.33
CA THR A 110 -0.67 -4.50 -4.75
C THR A 110 -0.04 -3.55 -5.76
N PHE A 111 -0.77 -2.49 -6.11
CA PHE A 111 -0.39 -1.52 -7.14
C PHE A 111 -0.30 -0.13 -6.52
N VAL A 112 0.72 0.63 -6.94
CA VAL A 112 0.80 2.07 -6.65
C VAL A 112 0.73 2.82 -7.96
N ILE A 113 -0.21 3.77 -8.07
CA ILE A 113 -0.43 4.57 -9.27
C ILE A 113 -0.18 6.03 -8.91
N GLN A 114 0.73 6.67 -9.63
CA GLN A 114 0.81 8.13 -9.62
C GLN A 114 -0.36 8.66 -10.45
N SER A 115 -1.29 9.34 -9.80
CA SER A 115 -2.54 9.77 -10.43
C SER A 115 -2.84 11.23 -10.10
N THR A 116 -3.18 11.99 -11.14
CA THR A 116 -3.72 13.35 -11.00
C THR A 116 -5.23 13.35 -10.79
N ASP A 117 -5.87 12.18 -10.80
CA ASP A 117 -7.31 12.04 -10.59
C ASP A 117 -7.68 12.48 -9.16
N ARG A 118 -8.62 13.43 -9.08
CA ARG A 118 -9.13 14.01 -7.84
C ARG A 118 -10.49 13.44 -7.42
N THR A 119 -11.00 12.43 -8.13
CA THR A 119 -12.21 11.69 -7.76
C THR A 119 -12.08 11.18 -6.33
N ASP A 120 -13.11 11.31 -5.50
CA ASP A 120 -13.04 10.81 -4.14
C ASP A 120 -12.70 9.30 -4.09
N VAL A 121 -11.87 8.88 -3.13
CA VAL A 121 -11.36 7.50 -3.04
C VAL A 121 -12.51 6.50 -2.89
N SER A 122 -13.57 6.85 -2.17
CA SER A 122 -14.73 5.97 -2.00
C SER A 122 -15.51 5.79 -3.31
N THR A 123 -15.65 6.87 -4.08
CA THR A 123 -16.32 6.84 -5.40
C THR A 123 -15.51 6.02 -6.39
N LEU A 124 -14.19 6.24 -6.43
CA LEU A 124 -13.29 5.46 -7.26
C LEU A 124 -13.29 3.97 -6.86
N GLY A 125 -13.24 3.70 -5.55
CA GLY A 125 -13.33 2.34 -4.99
C GLY A 125 -14.61 1.62 -5.40
N ALA A 126 -15.75 2.31 -5.35
CA ALA A 126 -17.02 1.75 -5.81
C ALA A 126 -17.03 1.43 -7.32
N ALA A 127 -16.46 2.33 -8.14
CA ALA A 127 -16.41 2.12 -9.59
C ALA A 127 -15.48 0.97 -9.98
N LEU A 128 -14.28 0.90 -9.40
CA LEU A 128 -13.35 -0.20 -9.62
C LEU A 128 -13.84 -1.51 -9.01
N GLY A 129 -14.59 -1.44 -7.90
CA GLY A 129 -15.20 -2.59 -7.25
C GLY A 129 -16.15 -3.34 -8.18
N GLN A 130 -16.86 -2.65 -9.08
CA GLN A 130 -17.71 -3.30 -10.10
C GLN A 130 -16.93 -4.18 -11.09
N LEU A 131 -15.63 -3.93 -11.22
CA LEU A 131 -14.72 -4.69 -12.09
C LEU A 131 -13.93 -5.74 -11.31
N CYS A 132 -14.04 -5.76 -9.97
CA CYS A 132 -13.36 -6.72 -9.12
C CYS A 132 -14.20 -8.00 -9.02
N PRO A 133 -13.71 -9.15 -9.52
CA PRO A 133 -14.50 -10.38 -9.63
C PRO A 133 -14.96 -10.97 -8.28
N ASP A 134 -14.32 -10.60 -7.18
CA ASP A 134 -14.56 -11.17 -5.85
C ASP A 134 -14.72 -10.12 -4.74
N ASP A 135 -15.09 -8.89 -5.13
CA ASP A 135 -15.37 -7.75 -4.26
C ASP A 135 -14.24 -7.40 -3.25
N SER A 136 -13.08 -8.02 -3.41
CA SER A 136 -11.95 -7.91 -2.49
C SER A 136 -11.01 -6.82 -2.97
N LEU A 137 -11.51 -5.59 -3.07
CA LEU A 137 -10.77 -4.43 -3.55
C LEU A 137 -10.57 -3.40 -2.43
N MET A 138 -9.32 -3.00 -2.21
CA MET A 138 -8.97 -1.84 -1.40
C MET A 138 -8.40 -0.74 -2.30
N VAL A 139 -8.92 0.48 -2.14
CA VAL A 139 -8.37 1.68 -2.78
C VAL A 139 -8.11 2.71 -1.68
N VAL A 140 -6.87 3.19 -1.58
CA VAL A 140 -6.47 4.21 -0.60
C VAL A 140 -5.60 5.27 -1.26
N GLY A 141 -5.71 6.52 -0.81
CA GLY A 141 -4.82 7.59 -1.23
C GLY A 141 -3.54 7.61 -0.39
N ILE A 142 -2.39 7.85 -1.01
CA ILE A 142 -1.12 8.11 -0.33
C ILE A 142 -0.81 9.61 -0.46
N SER A 143 -0.56 10.26 0.68
CA SER A 143 -0.37 11.72 0.75
C SER A 143 1.01 12.16 1.24
N HIS A 144 1.79 11.26 1.83
CA HIS A 144 3.07 11.62 2.46
C HIS A 144 4.23 10.80 1.90
N ASP A 145 4.31 9.54 2.30
CA ASP A 145 5.37 8.63 1.92
C ASP A 145 4.85 7.21 1.80
N TRP A 146 5.62 6.40 1.10
CA TRP A 146 5.45 4.96 1.08
C TRP A 146 6.79 4.29 0.84
N ALA A 147 6.93 3.07 1.30
CA ALA A 147 8.16 2.31 1.21
C ALA A 147 7.84 0.85 0.98
N TYR A 148 8.71 0.15 0.28
CA TYR A 148 8.56 -1.29 0.12
C TYR A 148 9.90 -1.99 0.25
N CYS A 149 9.83 -3.28 0.57
CA CYS A 149 10.95 -4.20 0.54
C CYS A 149 10.56 -5.46 -0.25
N ASP A 150 11.47 -5.88 -1.13
CA ASP A 150 11.42 -7.16 -1.83
C ASP A 150 12.82 -7.77 -1.86
N SER A 151 12.94 -9.03 -1.42
CA SER A 151 14.13 -9.87 -1.61
C SER A 151 15.47 -9.19 -1.27
N GLY A 152 15.49 -8.36 -0.22
CA GLY A 152 16.69 -7.65 0.26
C GLY A 152 16.91 -6.23 -0.33
N VAL A 153 16.04 -5.77 -1.22
CA VAL A 153 16.04 -4.38 -1.71
C VAL A 153 14.93 -3.61 -1.01
N SER A 154 15.31 -2.57 -0.27
CA SER A 154 14.39 -1.62 0.35
C SER A 154 14.42 -0.27 -0.40
N ARG A 155 13.24 0.25 -0.74
CA ARG A 155 13.07 1.50 -1.48
C ARG A 155 11.96 2.34 -0.87
N MET A 156 12.24 3.62 -0.66
CA MET A 156 11.30 4.60 -0.14
C MET A 156 10.98 5.60 -1.25
N ASN A 157 9.72 5.96 -1.35
CA ASN A 157 9.23 7.02 -2.21
C ASN A 157 8.69 8.14 -1.34
N LEU A 158 9.29 9.32 -1.52
CA LEU A 158 8.82 10.56 -0.93
C LEU A 158 8.04 11.34 -1.99
N VAL A 159 6.87 11.86 -1.59
CA VAL A 159 6.19 12.90 -2.37
C VAL A 159 7.03 14.17 -2.29
N VAL A 160 7.59 14.64 -3.40
CA VAL A 160 8.37 15.89 -3.46
C VAL A 160 7.69 16.89 -4.40
N GLY A 161 6.63 17.55 -3.92
CA GLY A 161 5.95 18.62 -4.64
C GLY A 161 5.40 18.22 -6.02
N LEU A 162 4.90 19.21 -6.78
CA LEU A 162 4.02 19.06 -7.96
C LEU A 162 4.55 18.24 -9.16
N SER A 163 5.68 17.56 -9.10
CA SER A 163 6.19 16.78 -10.26
C SER A 163 7.20 15.67 -9.93
N GLY A 164 7.62 15.50 -8.67
CA GLY A 164 8.77 14.66 -8.34
C GLY A 164 8.45 13.54 -7.36
N CYS A 165 8.75 12.29 -7.75
CA CYS A 165 8.90 11.19 -6.81
C CYS A 165 10.40 10.91 -6.63
N GLN A 166 10.91 11.02 -5.40
CA GLN A 166 12.30 10.66 -5.12
C GLN A 166 12.35 9.24 -4.56
N VAL A 167 13.00 8.34 -5.30
CA VAL A 167 13.29 6.97 -4.85
C VAL A 167 14.60 6.99 -4.06
N VAL A 168 14.55 6.58 -2.78
CA VAL A 168 15.73 6.47 -1.92
C VAL A 168 15.91 5.01 -1.50
N ARG A 169 17.12 4.46 -1.67
CA ARG A 169 17.48 3.16 -1.07
C ARG A 169 17.76 3.35 0.41
N PHE A 170 17.24 2.46 1.24
CA PHE A 170 17.39 2.50 2.68
C PHE A 170 17.64 1.11 3.26
#